data_AF-A0A1S3Z4G0-F1
#
_entry.id   AF-A0A1S3Z4G0-F1
#
_cell.length_a   1.000
_cell.length_b   1.000
_cell.length_c   1.000
_cell.angle_alpha   90.00
_cell.angle_beta   90.00
_cell.angle_gamma   90.00
#
_symmetry.space_group_name_H-M   'P 1'
#
loop_
_entity.id
_entity.type
_entity.pdbx_description
1 polymer ?
#
loop_
_entity_poly.entity_id
_entity_poly.type
_entity_poly.pdbx_seq_one_letter_code
_entity_poly.pdbx_strand_id
1 'polypeptide(L)'
;MTYAEVFEDKHMKKKKNGTREWVEPRASTTYEAYQNRLEEWRQRQLDSEDGSSAQVSLNDVTSIWTQVVGGAKKGRIYGLGSQHSIGHSTTLLSGEASYS
;
A
#
# COMPACT_ATOMS: atom_id res chain seq x y z
N MET A 1 8.31 -5.47 -9.38
CA MET A 1 7.37 -4.37 -9.63
C MET A 1 6.49 -4.22 -8.40
N THR A 2 6.51 -3.07 -7.75
CA THR A 2 5.77 -2.78 -6.52
C THR A 2 4.42 -2.14 -6.82
N TYR A 3 3.50 -2.12 -5.86
CA TYR A 3 2.22 -1.42 -6.04
C TYR A 3 2.40 0.10 -6.20
N ALA A 4 3.39 0.69 -5.54
CA ALA A 4 3.70 2.11 -5.67
C ALA A 4 4.18 2.46 -7.08
N GLU A 5 5.04 1.62 -7.69
CA GLU A 5 5.52 1.81 -9.07
C GLU A 5 4.38 1.72 -10.09
N VAL A 6 3.49 0.73 -9.94
CA VAL A 6 2.29 0.60 -10.79
C VAL A 6 1.35 1.79 -10.59
N PHE A 7 1.25 2.30 -9.38
CA PHE A 7 0.41 3.45 -9.07
C PHE A 7 0.98 4.73 -9.72
N GLU A 8 2.27 4.99 -9.59
CA GLU A 8 2.94 6.11 -10.27
C GLU A 8 2.73 6.06 -11.78
N ASP A 9 2.95 4.91 -12.41
CA ASP A 9 2.80 4.79 -13.86
C ASP A 9 1.36 5.06 -14.33
N LYS A 10 0.36 4.59 -13.56
CA LYS A 10 -1.07 4.79 -13.89
C LYS A 10 -1.60 6.18 -13.53
N HIS A 11 -1.04 6.84 -12.52
CA HIS A 11 -1.56 8.09 -11.95
C HIS A 11 -0.66 9.29 -12.20
N MET A 12 0.46 9.12 -12.89
CA MET A 12 1.27 10.22 -13.40
C MET A 12 1.09 10.38 -14.90
N LYS A 13 0.89 11.62 -15.33
CA LYS A 13 0.88 12.00 -16.74
C LYS A 13 2.17 12.71 -17.09
N LYS A 14 2.82 12.27 -18.18
CA LYS A 14 3.93 13.00 -18.78
C LYS A 14 3.40 14.22 -19.54
N LYS A 15 3.92 15.39 -19.22
CA LYS A 15 3.65 16.66 -19.91
C LYS A 15 4.58 16.81 -21.11
N LYS A 16 4.22 17.74 -22.01
CA LYS A 16 5.01 18.03 -23.23
C LYS A 16 6.44 18.49 -22.92
N ASN A 17 6.64 19.15 -21.79
CA ASN A 17 7.96 19.61 -21.30
C ASN A 17 8.79 18.48 -20.65
N GLY A 18 8.30 17.24 -20.62
CA GLY A 18 9.00 16.09 -20.04
C GLY A 18 8.71 15.84 -18.56
N THR A 19 8.09 16.78 -17.85
CA THR A 19 7.74 16.62 -16.44
C THR A 19 6.61 15.62 -16.24
N ARG A 20 6.62 14.88 -15.12
CA ARG A 20 5.51 14.03 -14.69
C ARG A 20 4.72 14.74 -13.60
N GLU A 21 3.40 14.76 -13.73
CA GLU A 21 2.49 15.34 -12.74
C GLU A 21 1.41 14.32 -12.38
N TRP A 22 0.97 14.35 -11.11
CA TRP A 22 -0.18 13.57 -10.66
C TRP A 22 -1.43 13.98 -11.42
N VAL A 23 -2.19 12.98 -11.88
CA VAL A 23 -3.44 13.18 -12.63
C VAL A 23 -4.51 13.81 -11.75
N GLU A 24 -4.48 13.55 -10.44
CA GLU A 24 -5.44 14.06 -9.48
C GLU A 24 -4.79 14.36 -8.11
N PRO A 25 -5.30 15.34 -7.34
CA PRO A 25 -4.75 15.69 -6.03
C PRO A 25 -4.69 14.50 -5.06
N ARG A 26 -5.68 13.62 -5.10
CA ARG A 26 -5.76 12.42 -4.27
C ARG A 26 -4.60 11.45 -4.52
N ALA A 27 -4.09 11.37 -5.75
CA ALA A 27 -2.94 10.55 -6.07
C ALA A 27 -1.66 11.10 -5.43
N SER A 28 -1.47 12.42 -5.47
CA SER A 28 -0.37 13.10 -4.77
C SER A 28 -0.42 12.81 -3.28
N THR A 29 -1.56 13.07 -2.62
CA THR A 29 -1.69 12.85 -1.16
C THR A 29 -1.48 11.40 -0.76
N THR A 30 -1.94 10.44 -1.57
CA THR A 30 -1.74 9.01 -1.29
C THR A 30 -0.27 8.64 -1.38
N TYR A 31 0.43 9.12 -2.41
CA TYR A 31 1.84 8.85 -2.60
C TYR A 31 2.71 9.53 -1.53
N GLU A 32 2.39 10.76 -1.16
CA GLU A 32 3.03 11.48 -0.05
C GLU A 32 2.87 10.73 1.29
N ALA A 33 1.67 10.25 1.60
CA ALA A 33 1.43 9.43 2.79
C ALA A 33 2.24 8.13 2.76
N TYR A 34 2.41 7.52 1.59
CA TYR A 34 3.26 6.34 1.41
C TYR A 34 4.72 6.64 1.68
N GLN A 35 5.26 7.74 1.12
CA GLN A 35 6.64 8.16 1.35
C GLN A 35 6.90 8.45 2.84
N ASN A 36 5.98 9.16 3.51
CA ASN A 36 6.10 9.43 4.94
C ASN A 36 6.14 8.13 5.76
N ARG A 37 5.25 7.18 5.46
CA ARG A 37 5.21 5.89 6.18
C ARG A 37 6.46 5.04 5.93
N LEU A 38 7.00 5.10 4.71
CA LEU A 38 8.24 4.42 4.34
C LEU A 38 9.44 4.99 5.11
N GLU A 39 9.50 6.30 5.24
CA GLU A 39 10.56 6.96 6.01
C GLU A 39 10.45 6.66 7.51
N GLU A 40 9.25 6.70 8.08
CA GLU A 40 9.04 6.28 9.47
C GLU A 40 9.45 4.81 9.69
N TRP A 41 9.19 3.91 8.74
CA TRP A 41 9.61 2.51 8.84
C TRP A 41 11.14 2.42 8.85
N ARG A 42 11.82 3.15 7.95
CA ARG A 42 13.28 3.19 7.86
C ARG A 42 13.91 3.67 9.18
N GLN A 43 13.33 4.71 9.79
CA GLN A 43 13.78 5.23 11.08
C GLN A 43 13.62 4.20 12.19
N ARG A 44 12.46 3.52 12.27
CA ARG A 44 12.24 2.44 13.26
C ARG A 44 13.19 1.26 13.12
N GLN A 45 13.65 0.96 11.90
CA GLN A 45 14.65 -0.08 11.68
C GLN A 45 16.04 0.37 12.16
N LEU A 46 16.42 1.62 11.93
CA LEU A 46 17.69 2.19 12.40
C LEU A 46 17.78 2.29 13.92
N ASP A 47 16.66 2.55 14.59
CA ASP A 47 16.56 2.58 16.06
C ASP A 47 16.52 1.18 16.69
N SER A 48 16.41 0.12 15.88
CA SER A 48 16.52 -1.25 16.36
C SER A 48 18.01 -1.56 16.62
N GLU A 49 18.36 -2.03 17.84
CA GLU A 49 19.76 -2.31 18.25
C GLU A 49 20.50 -3.30 17.33
N ASP A 50 19.77 -4.01 16.47
CA ASP A 50 20.33 -4.76 15.37
C ASP A 50 20.72 -3.76 14.27
N GLY A 51 21.95 -3.23 14.32
CA GLY A 51 22.54 -2.27 13.38
C GLY A 51 22.62 -2.73 11.91
N SER A 52 21.79 -3.70 11.52
CA SER A 52 21.41 -4.00 10.16
C SER A 52 20.72 -2.79 9.56
N SER A 53 21.41 -2.10 8.65
CA SER A 53 20.77 -1.26 7.64
C SER A 53 19.88 -2.17 6.80
N ALA A 54 18.68 -2.46 7.30
CA ALA A 54 17.74 -3.34 6.65
C ALA A 54 17.29 -2.64 5.38
N GLN A 55 17.80 -3.09 4.23
CA GLN A 55 17.21 -2.72 2.96
C GLN A 55 15.72 -3.03 3.02
N VAL A 56 14.89 -2.05 2.69
CA VAL A 56 13.43 -2.23 2.65
C VAL A 56 13.15 -3.36 1.67
N SER A 57 12.60 -4.47 2.16
CA SER A 57 12.25 -5.59 1.27
C SER A 57 11.03 -5.24 0.43
N LEU A 58 10.86 -5.94 -0.69
CA LEU A 58 9.66 -5.81 -1.52
C LEU A 58 8.36 -6.07 -0.72
N ASN A 59 8.43 -6.97 0.27
CA ASN A 59 7.30 -7.29 1.14
C ASN A 59 6.98 -6.11 2.08
N ASP A 60 7.99 -5.45 2.62
CA ASP A 60 7.81 -4.27 3.49
C ASP A 60 7.20 -3.11 2.70
N VAL A 61 7.73 -2.82 1.50
CA VAL A 61 7.15 -1.84 0.57
C VAL A 61 5.67 -2.12 0.32
N THR A 62 5.33 -3.38 0.04
CA THR A 62 3.96 -3.82 -0.26
C THR A 62 3.04 -3.68 0.96
N SER A 63 3.54 -4.02 2.15
CA SER A 63 2.82 -3.90 3.42
C SER A 63 2.54 -2.44 3.77
N ILE A 64 3.56 -1.58 3.66
CA ILE A 64 3.46 -0.13 3.91
C ILE A 64 2.44 0.50 2.96
N TRP A 65 2.52 0.19 1.67
CA TRP A 65 1.55 0.66 0.68
C TRP A 65 0.12 0.25 1.05
N THR A 66 -0.08 -1.01 1.42
CA THR A 66 -1.40 -1.55 1.80
C THR A 66 -1.97 -0.86 3.04
N GLN A 67 -1.11 -0.51 4.02
CA GLN A 67 -1.52 0.29 5.18
C GLN A 67 -2.00 1.69 4.78
N VAL A 68 -1.25 2.37 3.91
CA VAL A 68 -1.52 3.76 3.51
C VAL A 68 -2.84 3.88 2.74
N VAL A 69 -3.11 2.95 1.83
CA VAL A 69 -4.35 2.93 1.04
C VAL A 69 -5.57 2.42 1.85
N GLY A 70 -5.40 2.14 3.14
CA GLY A 70 -6.47 1.76 4.08
C GLY A 70 -6.86 0.28 4.02
N GLY A 71 -5.96 -0.58 3.55
CA GLY A 71 -6.25 -1.99 3.29
C GLY A 71 -7.24 -2.18 2.13
N ALA A 72 -7.41 -3.43 1.70
CA ALA A 72 -8.43 -3.77 0.71
C ALA A 72 -9.84 -3.64 1.33
N LYS A 73 -10.41 -2.44 1.41
CA LYS A 73 -11.84 -2.29 1.70
C LYS A 73 -12.62 -2.97 0.58
N LYS A 74 -13.20 -4.13 0.86
CA LYS A 74 -13.98 -4.95 -0.10
C LYS A 74 -13.14 -5.42 -1.31
N GLY A 75 -11.90 -5.88 -1.08
CA GLY A 75 -11.05 -6.43 -2.14
C GLY A 75 -10.58 -5.42 -3.20
N ARG A 76 -10.77 -4.11 -2.98
CA ARG A 76 -10.36 -3.06 -3.92
C ARG A 76 -9.35 -2.13 -3.24
N ILE A 77 -8.11 -2.19 -3.72
CA ILE A 77 -7.08 -1.22 -3.37
C ILE A 77 -7.24 0.00 -4.28
N TYR A 78 -7.22 1.20 -3.69
CA TYR A 78 -7.30 2.45 -4.45
C TYR A 78 -6.20 2.51 -5.52
N GLY A 79 -6.56 2.95 -6.73
CA GLY A 79 -5.62 3.13 -7.84
C GLY A 79 -5.21 1.85 -8.59
N LEU A 80 -5.50 0.66 -8.07
CA LEU A 80 -5.01 -0.59 -8.65
C LEU A 80 -5.99 -1.25 -9.64
N GLY A 81 -7.30 -1.01 -9.51
CA GLY A 81 -8.31 -1.73 -10.31
C GLY A 81 -8.62 -3.12 -9.73
N SER A 82 -9.54 -3.87 -10.34
CA SER A 82 -10.12 -5.11 -9.79
C SER A 82 -9.23 -6.35 -9.84
N GLN A 83 -7.97 -6.27 -10.26
CA GLN A 83 -7.15 -7.47 -10.53
C GLN A 83 -6.54 -8.16 -9.30
N HIS A 84 -6.76 -7.65 -8.09
CA HIS A 84 -6.20 -8.25 -6.88
C HIS A 84 -7.30 -8.46 -5.85
N SER A 85 -8.32 -9.25 -6.18
CA SER A 85 -9.06 -9.95 -5.13
C SER A 85 -8.11 -10.97 -4.52
N ILE A 86 -7.34 -10.56 -3.51
CA ILE A 86 -6.84 -11.51 -2.54
C ILE A 86 -8.10 -12.06 -1.89
N GLY A 87 -8.45 -13.31 -2.26
CA GLY A 87 -9.64 -13.97 -1.79
C GLY A 87 -9.70 -13.86 -0.27
N HIS A 88 -10.67 -13.09 0.22
CA HIS A 88 -11.13 -13.24 1.58
C HIS A 88 -11.69 -14.66 1.67
N SER A 89 -10.85 -15.62 2.09
CA SER A 89 -11.36 -16.83 2.71
C SER A 89 -11.80 -16.43 4.11
N THR A 90 -12.91 -15.69 4.20
CA THR A 90 -13.73 -15.67 5.40
C THR A 90 -14.34 -17.06 5.51
N THR A 91 -13.66 -17.97 6.20
CA THR A 91 -14.31 -19.17 6.71
C THR A 91 -15.20 -18.72 7.87
N LEU A 92 -16.43 -18.36 7.53
CA LEU A 92 -17.55 -18.39 8.45
C LEU A 92 -17.62 -19.80 9.04
N LEU A 93 -17.45 -19.95 10.35
CA LEU A 93 -17.99 -21.12 11.04
C LEU A 93 -18.73 -20.66 12.31
N SER A 94 -20.05 -20.69 12.15
CA SER A 94 -21.13 -20.88 13.11
C SER A 94 -20.97 -20.38 14.54
N GLY A 95 -21.75 -19.35 14.86
CA GLY A 95 -22.27 -19.15 16.21
C GLY A 95 -23.17 -20.34 16.57
N GLU A 96 -22.74 -21.10 17.57
CA GLU A 96 -23.56 -22.09 18.24
C GLU A 96 -24.54 -21.35 19.15
N ALA A 97 -25.79 -21.22 18.70
CA ALA A 97 -26.90 -20.81 19.56
C ALA A 97 -27.48 -22.07 20.20
N SER A 98 -27.00 -22.41 21.39
CA SER A 98 -27.64 -23.39 22.28
C SER A 98 -28.91 -22.78 22.87
N TYR A 99 -30.07 -23.36 22.56
CA TYR A 99 -31.28 -23.18 23.37
C TYR A 99 -31.36 -24.34 24.36
N SER A 100 -31.60 -24.02 25.64
CA SER A 100 -32.00 -24.98 26.69
C SER A 100 -33.49 -24.83 26.95
#